data_AF-A0A1H4RZ73-F1
#
_entry.id   AF-A0A1H4RZ73-F1
#
_cell.length_a   1.000
_cell.length_b   1.000
_cell.length_c   1.000
_cell.angle_alpha   90.00
_cell.angle_beta   90.00
_cell.angle_gamma   90.00
#
_symmetry.space_group_name_H-M   'P 1'
#
loop_
_entity.id
_entity.type
_entity.pdbx_description
1 polymer ?
#
loop_
_entity_poly.entity_id
_entity_poly.type
_entity_poly.pdbx_seq_one_letter_code
_entity_poly.pdbx_strand_id
1 'polypeptide(L)'
;MRQGDLVTRKSYGGDLVFKIEQVERLRAVLRGIDYRLMADAPLTDLTAVNSTVVFEHARSVTPQFRESMRRLEQYRVDLQLRNQQAFRDKQKAGSTYFEMPGKVLHVDGDPTYLRKCMQLYGELRVPAEGFYIPEPQMADGLYRLLPQIKPDIVVITGHDGIIKVRKDRDINNLSNYKNSRNFVNAVQMARQYERSRDSLIVVAGACQSHFEALLQAGANFASSPARVLIHALDPLCIAAKVAYTSIKDTISMLDVMDLTVTGLDGLGGVETKGSYRLGIPGMKEAEQHT
;
A
#
# COMPACT_ATOMS: atom_id res chain seq x y z
N MET A 1 -2.27 29.97 -12.28
CA MET A 1 -1.97 28.65 -11.68
C MET A 1 -0.84 28.83 -10.69
N ARG A 2 -1.02 28.33 -9.47
CA ARG A 2 -0.08 28.42 -8.36
C ARG A 2 0.03 27.05 -7.68
N GLN A 3 1.02 26.90 -6.82
CA GLN A 3 1.15 25.70 -5.97
C GLN A 3 -0.16 25.45 -5.20
N GLY A 4 -0.61 24.20 -5.19
CA GLY A 4 -1.86 23.78 -4.56
C GLY A 4 -3.08 23.74 -5.49
N ASP A 5 -3.05 24.41 -6.64
CA ASP A 5 -4.16 24.37 -7.60
C ASP A 5 -4.34 22.95 -8.17
N LEU A 6 -5.59 22.60 -8.45
CA LEU A 6 -5.92 21.35 -9.13
C LEU A 6 -6.05 21.56 -10.63
N VAL A 7 -5.40 20.69 -11.38
CA VAL A 7 -5.23 20.81 -12.82
C VAL A 7 -5.33 19.46 -13.52
N THR A 8 -5.74 19.48 -14.77
CA THR A 8 -5.62 18.35 -15.70
C THR A 8 -4.64 18.71 -16.83
N ARG A 9 -4.12 17.70 -17.52
CA ARG A 9 -3.20 17.89 -18.65
C ARG A 9 -3.89 17.72 -19.99
N LYS A 10 -3.86 18.75 -20.83
CA LYS A 10 -4.48 18.76 -22.17
C LYS A 10 -3.87 17.69 -23.07
N SER A 11 -2.55 17.54 -23.05
CA SER A 11 -1.81 16.58 -23.87
C SER A 11 -2.12 15.11 -23.57
N TYR A 12 -2.76 14.82 -22.44
CA TYR A 12 -3.19 13.47 -22.04
C TYR A 12 -4.72 13.33 -22.04
N GLY A 13 -5.44 14.26 -22.67
CA GLY A 13 -6.91 14.20 -22.77
C GLY A 13 -7.64 14.69 -21.52
N GLY A 14 -6.93 15.17 -20.49
CA GLY A 14 -7.51 15.69 -19.26
C GLY A 14 -8.15 14.63 -18.37
N ASP A 15 -7.72 13.38 -18.51
CA ASP A 15 -8.21 12.18 -17.85
C ASP A 15 -7.85 12.08 -16.36
N LEU A 16 -6.72 12.66 -15.96
CA LEU A 16 -6.20 12.61 -14.60
C LEU A 16 -6.16 13.99 -13.96
N VAL A 17 -6.62 14.06 -12.71
CA VAL A 17 -6.50 15.25 -11.87
C VAL A 17 -5.18 15.21 -11.10
N PHE A 18 -4.44 16.32 -11.18
CA PHE A 18 -3.20 16.57 -10.48
C PHE A 18 -3.33 17.76 -9.55
N LYS A 19 -2.56 17.76 -8.48
CA LYS A 19 -2.25 18.93 -7.67
C LYS A 19 -0.89 19.49 -8.09
N ILE A 20 -0.80 20.80 -8.26
CA ILE A 20 0.49 21.47 -8.51
C ILE A 20 1.32 21.44 -7.23
N GLU A 21 2.42 20.67 -7.25
CA GLU A 21 3.36 20.57 -6.14
C GLU A 21 4.34 21.74 -6.14
N GLN A 22 4.79 22.16 -7.32
CA GLN A 22 5.72 23.27 -7.49
C GLN A 22 5.55 23.91 -8.88
N VAL A 23 5.81 25.21 -8.97
CA VAL A 23 5.87 25.94 -10.25
C VAL A 23 7.28 26.50 -10.42
N GLU A 24 7.93 26.17 -11.53
CA GLU A 24 9.27 26.62 -11.90
C GLU A 24 9.21 27.33 -13.27
N ARG A 25 9.25 28.66 -13.26
CA ARG A 25 9.14 29.51 -14.46
C ARG A 25 7.91 29.18 -15.31
N LEU A 26 8.08 28.36 -16.35
CA LEU A 26 7.05 27.96 -17.32
C LEU A 26 6.63 26.49 -17.21
N ARG A 27 7.13 25.77 -16.19
CA ARG A 27 6.79 24.36 -15.93
C ARG A 27 6.22 24.20 -14.53
N ALA A 28 5.45 23.14 -14.34
CA ALA A 28 4.96 22.72 -13.04
C ALA A 28 5.35 21.27 -12.78
N VAL A 29 5.66 20.97 -11.52
CA VAL A 29 5.71 19.61 -10.98
C VAL A 29 4.32 19.29 -10.45
N LEU A 30 3.78 18.17 -10.91
CA LEU A 30 2.42 17.71 -10.68
C LEU A 30 2.45 16.41 -9.88
N ARG A 31 1.52 16.29 -8.94
CA ARG A 31 1.26 15.08 -8.16
C ARG A 31 -0.16 14.59 -8.45
N GLY A 32 -0.32 13.33 -8.83
CA GLY A 32 -1.64 12.74 -9.04
C GLY A 32 -2.49 12.75 -7.76
N ILE A 33 -3.81 12.89 -7.88
CA ILE A 33 -4.71 12.79 -6.72
C ILE A 33 -5.03 11.35 -6.37
N ASP A 34 -5.38 10.51 -7.34
CA ASP A 34 -5.80 9.12 -7.09
C ASP A 34 -4.75 8.07 -7.47
N TYR A 35 -3.70 8.51 -8.15
CA TYR A 35 -2.63 7.68 -8.66
C TYR A 35 -1.29 8.18 -8.13
N ARG A 36 -0.43 7.24 -7.70
CA ARG A 36 0.93 7.43 -7.18
C ARG A 36 1.94 7.89 -8.25
N LEU A 37 1.58 8.93 -8.99
CA LEU A 37 2.28 9.44 -10.17
C LEU A 37 2.79 10.85 -9.90
N MET A 38 4.06 11.09 -10.24
CA MET A 38 4.57 12.44 -10.45
C MET A 38 4.78 12.70 -11.93
N ALA A 39 4.42 13.90 -12.36
CA ALA A 39 4.64 14.35 -13.72
C ALA A 39 5.17 15.78 -13.74
N ASP A 40 5.87 16.16 -14.79
CA ASP A 40 6.17 17.54 -15.11
C ASP A 40 5.46 17.94 -16.41
N ALA A 41 5.01 19.20 -16.46
CA ALA A 41 4.29 19.74 -17.61
C ALA A 41 4.53 21.25 -17.76
N PRO A 42 4.57 21.78 -18.99
CA PRO A 42 4.54 23.23 -19.18
C PRO A 42 3.19 23.79 -18.72
N LEU A 43 3.16 25.02 -18.20
CA LEU A 43 1.92 25.64 -17.70
C LEU A 43 0.83 25.75 -18.78
N THR A 44 1.22 25.83 -20.05
CA THR A 44 0.30 25.89 -21.19
C THR A 44 -0.47 24.58 -21.43
N ASP A 45 0.08 23.46 -20.97
CA ASP A 45 -0.52 22.12 -21.02
C ASP A 45 -1.55 21.90 -19.90
N LEU A 46 -1.64 22.81 -18.94
CA LEU A 46 -2.52 22.67 -17.79
C LEU A 46 -3.88 23.34 -18.01
N THR A 47 -4.94 22.69 -17.54
CA THR A 47 -6.29 23.27 -17.43
C THR A 47 -6.72 23.23 -15.97
N ALA A 48 -7.20 24.35 -15.42
CA ALA A 48 -7.66 24.39 -14.04
C ALA A 48 -8.95 23.59 -13.89
N VAL A 49 -9.07 22.85 -12.78
CA VAL A 49 -10.27 22.09 -12.44
C VAL A 49 -11.19 22.96 -11.58
N ASN A 50 -12.45 23.10 -12.00
CA ASN A 50 -13.45 23.84 -11.22
C ASN A 50 -13.78 23.12 -9.90
N SER A 51 -14.06 23.89 -8.86
CA SER A 51 -14.26 23.44 -7.46
C SER A 51 -15.35 22.39 -7.26
N THR A 52 -16.33 22.28 -8.16
CA THR A 52 -17.35 21.22 -8.16
C THR A 52 -16.78 19.85 -8.49
N VAL A 53 -15.89 19.75 -9.49
CA VAL A 53 -15.18 18.51 -9.84
C VAL A 53 -14.16 18.13 -8.76
N VAL A 54 -13.59 19.13 -8.07
CA VAL A 54 -12.71 18.93 -6.90
C VAL A 54 -13.44 18.26 -5.74
N PHE A 55 -14.69 18.63 -5.47
CA PHE A 55 -15.51 18.00 -4.43
C PHE A 55 -15.88 16.55 -4.77
N GLU A 56 -16.08 16.26 -6.05
CA GLU A 56 -16.28 14.89 -6.52
C GLU A 56 -14.99 14.08 -6.38
N HIS A 57 -13.84 14.55 -6.88
CA HIS A 57 -12.56 13.81 -6.82
C HIS A 57 -11.99 13.65 -5.41
N ALA A 58 -12.06 14.68 -4.56
CA ALA A 58 -11.63 14.60 -3.16
C ALA A 58 -12.50 13.62 -2.33
N ARG A 59 -13.74 13.35 -2.78
CA ARG A 59 -14.66 12.32 -2.25
C ARG A 59 -14.76 11.08 -3.14
N SER A 60 -14.01 10.99 -4.24
CA SER A 60 -14.12 9.90 -5.23
C SER A 60 -13.42 8.67 -4.71
N VAL A 61 -14.05 8.10 -3.70
CA VAL A 61 -14.01 6.68 -3.48
C VAL A 61 -14.66 6.09 -4.73
N THR A 62 -13.84 5.74 -5.74
CA THR A 62 -14.32 5.15 -7.00
C THR A 62 -15.28 3.99 -6.68
N PRO A 63 -16.30 3.70 -7.49
CA PRO A 63 -17.19 2.58 -7.24
C PRO A 63 -16.43 1.26 -6.99
N GLN A 64 -15.34 1.06 -7.73
CA GLN A 64 -14.41 -0.05 -7.54
C GLN A 64 -13.78 -0.03 -6.15
N PHE A 65 -13.28 1.11 -5.69
CA PHE A 65 -12.73 1.23 -4.33
C PHE A 65 -13.78 0.99 -3.24
N ARG A 66 -15.02 1.49 -3.40
CA ARG A 66 -16.11 1.18 -2.45
C ARG A 66 -16.34 -0.32 -2.33
N GLU A 67 -16.36 -1.00 -3.46
CA GLU A 67 -16.57 -2.43 -3.52
C GLU A 67 -15.38 -3.20 -2.91
N SER A 68 -14.13 -2.81 -3.21
CA SER A 68 -12.94 -3.37 -2.57
C SER A 68 -12.98 -3.26 -1.04
N MET A 69 -13.34 -2.08 -0.51
CA MET A 69 -13.47 -1.87 0.93
C MET A 69 -14.62 -2.69 1.53
N ARG A 70 -15.76 -2.77 0.83
CA ARG A 70 -16.90 -3.59 1.25
C ARG A 70 -16.51 -5.06 1.35
N ARG A 71 -15.78 -5.58 0.36
CA ARG A 71 -15.28 -6.97 0.34
C ARG A 71 -14.28 -7.24 1.47
N LEU A 72 -13.37 -6.31 1.75
CA LEU A 72 -12.42 -6.43 2.87
C LEU A 72 -13.15 -6.49 4.22
N GLU A 73 -14.13 -5.61 4.42
CA GLU A 73 -14.91 -5.60 5.67
C GLU A 73 -15.78 -6.84 5.81
N GLN A 74 -16.41 -7.30 4.73
CA GLN A 74 -17.17 -8.56 4.70
C GLN A 74 -16.27 -9.75 5.04
N TYR A 75 -15.08 -9.83 4.44
CA TYR A 75 -14.12 -10.89 4.75
C TYR A 75 -13.75 -10.91 6.25
N ARG A 76 -13.54 -9.74 6.85
CA ARG A 76 -13.23 -9.60 8.28
C ARG A 76 -14.40 -10.08 9.15
N VAL A 77 -15.64 -9.69 8.82
CA VAL A 77 -16.85 -10.12 9.53
C VAL A 77 -17.05 -11.63 9.42
N ASP A 78 -16.92 -12.20 8.23
CA ASP A 78 -17.06 -13.64 8.00
C ASP A 78 -16.01 -14.44 8.77
N LEU A 79 -14.76 -13.96 8.79
CA LEU A 79 -13.69 -14.56 9.59
C LEU A 79 -14.04 -14.54 11.08
N GLN A 80 -14.54 -13.41 11.60
CA GLN A 80 -14.95 -13.28 13.00
C GLN A 80 -16.07 -14.26 13.34
N LEU A 81 -17.10 -14.40 12.49
CA LEU A 81 -18.20 -15.35 12.69
C LEU A 81 -17.71 -16.80 12.70
N ARG A 82 -16.84 -17.16 11.75
CA ARG A 82 -16.22 -18.50 11.68
C ARG A 82 -15.42 -18.81 12.94
N ASN A 83 -14.65 -17.84 13.43
CA ASN A 83 -13.85 -18.00 14.65
C ASN A 83 -14.75 -18.18 15.88
N GLN A 84 -15.83 -17.40 16.00
CA GLN A 84 -16.81 -17.56 17.08
C GLN A 84 -17.46 -18.94 17.07
N GLN A 85 -17.86 -19.43 15.90
CA GLN A 85 -18.46 -20.76 15.76
C GLN A 85 -17.46 -21.86 16.13
N ALA A 86 -16.27 -21.85 15.52
CA ALA A 86 -15.23 -22.84 15.79
C ALA A 86 -14.79 -22.87 17.27
N PHE A 87 -14.86 -21.72 17.95
CA PHE A 87 -14.58 -21.62 19.37
C PHE A 87 -15.71 -22.19 20.24
N ARG A 88 -16.98 -21.89 19.92
CA ARG A 88 -18.17 -22.46 20.61
C ARG A 88 -18.22 -23.98 20.53
N ASP A 89 -17.86 -24.55 19.39
CA ASP A 89 -17.91 -26.00 19.18
C ASP A 89 -16.84 -26.76 20.01
N LYS A 90 -15.76 -26.08 20.43
CA LYS A 90 -14.59 -26.72 21.06
C LYS A 90 -14.42 -26.44 22.55
N GLN A 91 -15.08 -25.44 23.13
CA GLN A 91 -14.92 -25.10 24.55
C GLN A 91 -16.24 -24.98 25.31
N LYS A 92 -16.16 -25.24 26.63
CA LYS A 92 -17.28 -25.00 27.57
C LYS A 92 -17.67 -23.52 27.59
N ALA A 93 -18.96 -23.28 27.87
CA ALA A 93 -19.53 -21.95 28.09
C ALA A 93 -18.67 -21.13 29.07
N GLY A 94 -18.30 -19.91 28.69
CA GLY A 94 -17.57 -18.96 29.53
C GLY A 94 -16.10 -18.71 29.16
N SER A 95 -15.54 -19.47 28.22
CA SER A 95 -14.21 -19.19 27.65
C SER A 95 -14.26 -18.03 26.66
N THR A 96 -13.18 -17.24 26.58
CA THR A 96 -13.05 -16.13 25.62
C THR A 96 -11.84 -16.36 24.72
N TYR A 97 -11.81 -15.66 23.57
CA TYR A 97 -10.64 -15.62 22.69
C TYR A 97 -10.36 -14.17 22.32
N PHE A 98 -9.16 -13.90 21.83
CA PHE A 98 -8.80 -12.61 21.26
C PHE A 98 -8.12 -12.78 19.91
N GLU A 99 -8.26 -11.76 19.08
CA GLU A 99 -7.78 -11.74 17.70
C GLU A 99 -6.49 -10.92 17.64
N MET A 100 -5.52 -11.41 16.87
CA MET A 100 -4.25 -10.75 16.63
C MET A 100 -4.02 -10.65 15.12
N PRO A 101 -4.57 -9.62 14.45
CA PRO A 101 -4.19 -9.32 13.08
C PRO A 101 -2.74 -8.87 13.00
N GLY A 102 -2.10 -9.12 11.85
CA GLY A 102 -0.73 -8.72 11.60
C GLY A 102 -0.55 -7.19 11.63
N LYS A 103 0.56 -6.74 12.22
CA LYS A 103 0.89 -5.32 12.33
C LYS A 103 1.57 -4.81 11.05
N VAL A 104 1.07 -3.68 10.54
CA VAL A 104 1.57 -3.01 9.34
C VAL A 104 2.49 -1.84 9.72
N LEU A 105 3.68 -1.79 9.12
CA LEU A 105 4.49 -0.58 9.01
C LEU A 105 4.33 -0.02 7.59
N HIS A 106 3.70 1.14 7.46
CA HIS A 106 3.54 1.81 6.17
C HIS A 106 4.50 2.99 6.05
N VAL A 107 5.47 2.87 5.14
CA VAL A 107 6.35 3.97 4.74
C VAL A 107 5.90 4.50 3.38
N ASP A 108 5.62 5.80 3.30
CA ASP A 108 5.14 6.43 2.07
C ASP A 108 5.92 7.70 1.73
N GLY A 109 6.26 7.85 0.45
CA GLY A 109 6.83 9.07 -0.14
C GLY A 109 5.79 10.19 -0.36
N ASP A 110 4.50 9.92 -0.10
CA ASP A 110 3.43 10.91 -0.15
C ASP A 110 2.70 11.02 1.21
N PRO A 111 2.74 12.17 1.90
CA PRO A 111 2.07 12.34 3.19
C PRO A 111 0.54 12.37 3.06
N THR A 112 -0.01 12.70 1.89
CA THR A 112 -1.45 12.69 1.64
C THR A 112 -1.96 11.28 1.48
N TYR A 113 -1.28 10.44 0.68
CA TYR A 113 -1.63 9.02 0.57
C TYR A 113 -1.44 8.28 1.88
N LEU A 114 -0.35 8.55 2.60
CA LEU A 114 -0.13 7.95 3.91
C LEU A 114 -1.31 8.22 4.85
N ARG A 115 -1.74 9.49 4.98
CA ARG A 115 -2.87 9.84 5.85
C ARG A 115 -4.15 9.11 5.46
N LYS A 116 -4.45 9.03 4.15
CA LYS A 116 -5.61 8.30 3.65
C LYS A 116 -5.50 6.80 3.98
N CYS A 117 -4.33 6.19 3.78
CA CYS A 117 -4.09 4.79 4.11
C CYS A 117 -4.25 4.53 5.63
N MET A 118 -3.71 5.41 6.47
CA MET A 118 -3.81 5.27 7.92
C MET A 118 -5.26 5.38 8.43
N GLN A 119 -6.06 6.27 7.87
CA GLN A 119 -7.49 6.34 8.18
C GLN A 119 -8.19 5.01 7.83
N LEU A 120 -7.93 4.49 6.63
CA LEU A 120 -8.56 3.25 6.15
C LEU A 120 -8.10 2.01 6.93
N TYR A 121 -6.83 1.93 7.34
CA TYR A 121 -6.39 0.89 8.27
C TYR A 121 -7.15 0.96 9.60
N GLY A 122 -7.40 2.16 10.12
CA GLY A 122 -8.22 2.38 11.32
C GLY A 122 -9.67 1.91 11.15
N GLU A 123 -10.30 2.24 10.03
CA GLU A 123 -11.66 1.78 9.68
C GLU A 123 -11.74 0.24 9.60
N LEU A 124 -10.71 -0.39 9.00
CA LEU A 124 -10.57 -1.85 8.90
C LEU A 124 -10.04 -2.52 10.18
N ARG A 125 -9.74 -1.75 11.23
CA ARG A 125 -9.15 -2.22 12.50
C ARG A 125 -7.82 -2.96 12.32
N VAL A 126 -7.06 -2.64 11.27
CA VAL A 126 -5.71 -3.18 11.05
C VAL A 126 -4.73 -2.39 11.93
N PRO A 127 -3.93 -3.04 12.78
CA PRO A 127 -2.92 -2.36 13.57
C PRO A 127 -1.83 -1.86 12.64
N ALA A 128 -1.68 -0.53 12.53
CA ALA A 128 -0.76 0.08 11.58
C ALA A 128 -0.03 1.28 12.17
N GLU A 129 1.23 1.45 11.79
CA GLU A 129 2.05 2.64 12.06
C GLU A 129 2.56 3.21 10.74
N GLY A 130 2.38 4.52 10.53
CA GLY A 130 2.65 5.18 9.26
C GLY A 130 3.72 6.26 9.37
N PHE A 131 4.71 6.25 8.47
CA PHE A 131 5.79 7.25 8.43
C PHE A 131 5.95 7.84 7.04
N TYR A 132 5.89 9.17 6.95
CA TYR A 132 6.25 9.89 5.74
C TYR A 132 7.77 9.92 5.63
N ILE A 133 8.33 9.32 4.59
CA ILE A 133 9.76 9.29 4.33
C ILE A 133 9.98 9.51 2.84
N PRO A 134 10.75 10.54 2.43
CA PRO A 134 11.12 10.72 1.03
C PRO A 134 11.80 9.47 0.46
N GLU A 135 11.53 9.13 -0.80
CA GLU A 135 11.98 7.86 -1.40
C GLU A 135 13.48 7.59 -1.21
N PRO A 136 14.41 8.56 -1.42
CA PRO A 136 15.84 8.33 -1.22
C PRO A 136 16.25 7.96 0.22
N GLN A 137 15.42 8.28 1.22
CA GLN A 137 15.71 8.08 2.63
C GLN A 137 14.99 6.85 3.22
N MET A 138 14.17 6.15 2.42
CA MET A 138 13.36 5.03 2.91
C MET A 138 14.19 3.88 3.47
N ALA A 139 15.35 3.57 2.87
CA ALA A 139 16.23 2.53 3.37
C ALA A 139 16.75 2.86 4.79
N ASP A 140 17.31 4.06 4.99
CA ASP A 140 17.78 4.50 6.31
C ASP A 140 16.64 4.63 7.34
N GLY A 141 15.46 5.02 6.87
CA GLY A 141 14.23 4.99 7.65
C GLY A 141 13.91 3.60 8.17
N LEU A 142 13.84 2.61 7.28
CA LEU A 142 13.54 1.22 7.62
C LEU A 142 14.58 0.60 8.54
N TYR A 143 15.88 0.90 8.33
CA TYR A 143 16.95 0.46 9.23
C TYR A 143 16.67 0.83 10.70
N ARG A 144 16.14 2.04 10.94
CA ARG A 144 15.80 2.51 12.29
C ARG A 144 14.46 1.99 12.78
N LEU A 145 13.45 1.94 11.91
CA LEU A 145 12.06 1.68 12.30
C LEU A 145 11.79 0.19 12.54
N LEU A 146 12.36 -0.72 11.75
CA LEU A 146 12.06 -2.15 11.82
C LEU A 146 12.36 -2.77 13.21
N PRO A 147 13.52 -2.53 13.85
CA PRO A 147 13.81 -3.08 15.18
C PRO A 147 12.92 -2.53 16.29
N GLN A 148 12.41 -1.30 16.13
CA GLN A 148 11.55 -0.63 17.12
C GLN A 148 10.10 -1.09 16.99
N ILE A 149 9.61 -1.15 15.74
CA ILE A 149 8.20 -1.43 15.46
C ILE A 149 7.94 -2.93 15.43
N LYS A 150 8.86 -3.73 14.88
CA LYS A 150 8.71 -5.19 14.69
C LYS A 150 7.37 -5.54 14.01
N PRO A 151 7.11 -5.02 12.80
CA PRO A 151 5.87 -5.30 12.09
C PRO A 151 5.88 -6.72 11.48
N ASP A 152 4.70 -7.24 11.16
CA ASP A 152 4.54 -8.46 10.35
C ASP A 152 4.53 -8.13 8.84
N ILE A 153 4.08 -6.92 8.51
CA ILE A 153 3.91 -6.45 7.13
C ILE A 153 4.57 -5.08 6.98
N VAL A 154 5.35 -4.87 5.92
CA VAL A 154 5.92 -3.56 5.56
C VAL A 154 5.38 -3.15 4.20
N VAL A 155 4.78 -1.97 4.14
CA VAL A 155 4.33 -1.33 2.90
C VAL A 155 5.31 -0.21 2.56
N ILE A 156 6.00 -0.33 1.43
CA ILE A 156 7.03 0.62 0.96
C ILE A 156 6.54 1.24 -0.34
N THR A 157 5.99 2.43 -0.27
CA THR A 157 5.32 3.04 -1.43
C THR A 157 5.66 4.52 -1.54
N GLY A 158 5.35 5.15 -2.66
CA GLY A 158 5.68 6.57 -2.89
C GLY A 158 5.29 6.93 -4.30
N HIS A 159 6.16 7.65 -5.01
CA HIS A 159 5.98 7.96 -6.42
C HIS A 159 7.05 7.29 -7.28
N ASP A 160 6.68 6.87 -8.48
CA ASP A 160 7.63 6.41 -9.48
C ASP A 160 7.15 6.80 -10.89
N GLY A 161 7.97 6.46 -11.88
CA GLY A 161 7.64 6.66 -13.28
C GLY A 161 8.83 6.41 -14.18
N ILE A 162 8.54 6.08 -15.43
CA ILE A 162 9.57 5.89 -16.46
C ILE A 162 10.06 7.26 -16.95
N ILE A 163 11.38 7.44 -16.98
CA ILE A 163 12.05 8.66 -17.44
C ILE A 163 12.02 8.70 -18.98
N LYS A 164 11.21 9.59 -19.55
CA LYS A 164 10.91 9.64 -21.01
C LYS A 164 12.05 10.13 -21.93
N VAL A 165 13.17 10.59 -21.39
CA VAL A 165 14.20 11.37 -22.14
C VAL A 165 15.23 10.48 -22.85
N ARG A 166 15.31 9.17 -22.55
CA ARG A 166 16.34 8.29 -23.12
C ARG A 166 15.87 7.63 -24.43
N LYS A 167 16.71 7.67 -25.46
CA LYS A 167 16.46 7.09 -26.79
C LYS A 167 16.37 5.55 -26.74
N ASP A 168 17.11 4.91 -25.83
CA ASP A 168 16.98 3.48 -25.52
C ASP A 168 15.99 3.27 -24.37
N ARG A 169 14.79 2.84 -24.73
CA ARG A 169 13.68 2.53 -23.80
C ARG A 169 13.75 1.09 -23.30
N ASP A 170 14.92 0.64 -22.88
CA ASP A 170 14.99 -0.68 -22.23
C ASP A 170 14.24 -0.60 -20.89
N ILE A 171 13.02 -1.14 -20.87
CA ILE A 171 12.16 -1.20 -19.70
C ILE A 171 12.74 -2.10 -18.61
N ASN A 172 13.70 -2.95 -18.95
CA ASN A 172 14.39 -3.83 -18.00
C ASN A 172 15.57 -3.12 -17.30
N ASN A 173 15.88 -1.88 -17.72
CA ASN A 173 16.94 -1.12 -17.09
C ASN A 173 16.39 -0.29 -15.93
N LEU A 174 16.75 -0.68 -14.71
CA LEU A 174 16.37 -0.01 -13.46
C LEU A 174 16.71 1.49 -13.42
N SER A 175 17.75 1.94 -14.14
CA SER A 175 18.12 3.37 -14.19
C SER A 175 17.17 4.24 -15.01
N ASN A 176 16.22 3.63 -15.74
CA ASN A 176 15.19 4.34 -16.50
C ASN A 176 13.95 4.70 -15.64
N TYR A 177 13.98 4.41 -14.35
CA TYR A 177 12.91 4.68 -13.40
C TYR A 177 13.35 5.72 -12.39
N LYS A 178 12.44 6.60 -12.00
CA LYS A 178 12.76 7.73 -11.10
C LYS A 178 13.15 7.25 -9.70
N ASN A 179 12.40 6.31 -9.14
CA ASN A 179 12.52 5.90 -7.74
C ASN A 179 12.59 4.38 -7.53
N SER A 180 12.43 3.55 -8.57
CA SER A 180 12.52 2.09 -8.41
C SER A 180 13.80 1.64 -7.72
N ARG A 181 14.94 2.31 -7.97
CA ARG A 181 16.21 2.04 -7.27
C ARG A 181 16.10 2.27 -5.75
N ASN A 182 15.41 3.33 -5.34
CA ASN A 182 15.20 3.66 -3.93
C ASN A 182 14.31 2.60 -3.26
N PHE A 183 13.22 2.19 -3.93
CA PHE A 183 12.36 1.11 -3.44
C PHE A 183 13.10 -0.23 -3.34
N VAL A 184 13.93 -0.58 -4.33
CA VAL A 184 14.79 -1.77 -4.29
C VAL A 184 15.69 -1.76 -3.05
N ASN A 185 16.38 -0.63 -2.80
CA ASN A 185 17.24 -0.49 -1.62
C ASN A 185 16.45 -0.62 -0.31
N ALA A 186 15.24 -0.06 -0.25
CA ALA A 186 14.35 -0.15 0.91
C ALA A 186 13.89 -1.59 1.16
N VAL A 187 13.51 -2.33 0.12
CA VAL A 187 13.17 -3.76 0.19
C VAL A 187 14.37 -4.59 0.66
N GLN A 188 15.56 -4.32 0.12
CA GLN A 188 16.78 -4.99 0.55
C GLN A 188 17.09 -4.75 2.02
N MET A 189 16.90 -3.52 2.52
CA MET A 189 17.04 -3.21 3.94
C MET A 189 16.05 -4.01 4.80
N ALA A 190 14.78 -4.09 4.39
CA ALA A 190 13.80 -4.94 5.08
C ALA A 190 14.24 -6.41 5.12
N ARG A 191 14.85 -6.91 4.03
CA ARG A 191 15.35 -8.29 3.94
C ARG A 191 16.66 -8.54 4.68
N GLN A 192 17.46 -7.51 4.93
CA GLN A 192 18.61 -7.57 5.82
C GLN A 192 18.18 -7.72 7.28
N TYR A 193 17.08 -7.04 7.66
CA TYR A 193 16.48 -7.19 8.99
C TYR A 193 15.78 -8.56 9.15
N GLU A 194 14.95 -8.97 8.19
CA GLU A 194 14.25 -10.26 8.19
C GLU A 194 14.23 -10.88 6.79
N ARG A 195 15.00 -11.97 6.62
CA ARG A 195 15.18 -12.68 5.36
C ARG A 195 13.94 -13.45 4.93
N SER A 196 13.18 -13.97 5.88
CA SER A 196 11.99 -14.79 5.63
C SER A 196 10.86 -13.95 5.04
N ARG A 197 10.34 -14.39 3.89
CA ARG A 197 9.19 -13.76 3.22
C ARG A 197 7.90 -13.92 4.04
N ASP A 198 7.77 -15.01 4.78
CA ASP A 198 6.58 -15.30 5.59
C ASP A 198 6.65 -14.66 6.98
N SER A 199 7.84 -14.32 7.47
CA SER A 199 8.01 -13.67 8.77
C SER A 199 7.89 -12.14 8.68
N LEU A 200 8.27 -11.58 7.53
CA LEU A 200 8.06 -10.16 7.21
C LEU A 200 7.56 -10.05 5.77
N ILE A 201 6.26 -9.83 5.59
CA ILE A 201 5.67 -9.61 4.26
C ILE A 201 6.03 -8.19 3.80
N VAL A 202 6.56 -8.06 2.58
CA VAL A 202 6.89 -6.75 1.99
C VAL A 202 6.02 -6.49 0.76
N VAL A 203 5.26 -5.39 0.79
CA VAL A 203 4.49 -4.85 -0.34
C VAL A 203 5.18 -3.58 -0.80
N ALA A 204 5.64 -3.50 -2.06
CA ALA A 204 6.48 -2.40 -2.50
C ALA A 204 6.16 -1.84 -3.89
N GLY A 205 6.43 -0.54 -4.07
CA GLY A 205 6.41 0.13 -5.37
C GLY A 205 5.35 1.22 -5.50
N ALA A 206 5.26 1.78 -6.70
CA ALA A 206 4.31 2.82 -7.09
C ALA A 206 3.94 2.68 -8.58
N CYS A 207 3.32 3.72 -9.15
CA CYS A 207 2.95 3.73 -10.56
C CYS A 207 4.17 3.47 -11.45
N GLN A 208 4.07 2.50 -12.36
CA GLN A 208 5.13 2.16 -13.31
C GLN A 208 6.47 1.75 -12.69
N SER A 209 6.51 1.29 -11.44
CA SER A 209 7.75 0.80 -10.84
C SER A 209 8.31 -0.43 -11.57
N HIS A 210 9.62 -0.65 -11.44
CA HIS A 210 10.29 -1.83 -11.98
C HIS A 210 9.96 -3.07 -11.15
N PHE A 211 8.86 -3.72 -11.49
CA PHE A 211 8.30 -4.88 -10.79
C PHE A 211 9.31 -6.01 -10.54
N GLU A 212 10.04 -6.42 -11.57
CA GLU A 212 10.95 -7.58 -11.51
C GLU A 212 12.10 -7.31 -10.54
N ALA A 213 12.66 -6.09 -10.54
CA ALA A 213 13.71 -5.70 -9.63
C ALA A 213 13.23 -5.69 -8.17
N LEU A 214 11.98 -5.29 -7.91
CA LEU A 214 11.38 -5.32 -6.57
C LEU A 214 11.17 -6.77 -6.07
N LEU A 215 10.65 -7.66 -6.91
CA LEU A 215 10.53 -9.07 -6.56
C LEU A 215 11.89 -9.73 -6.32
N GLN A 216 12.88 -9.44 -7.19
CA GLN A 216 14.24 -9.94 -7.05
C GLN A 216 14.91 -9.42 -5.77
N ALA A 217 14.63 -8.17 -5.38
CA ALA A 217 15.11 -7.58 -4.13
C ALA A 217 14.51 -8.25 -2.88
N GLY A 218 13.37 -8.92 -3.02
CA GLY A 218 12.75 -9.72 -1.96
C GLY A 218 11.34 -9.30 -1.57
N ALA A 219 10.68 -8.44 -2.33
CA ALA A 219 9.28 -8.13 -2.08
C ALA A 219 8.41 -9.40 -2.22
N ASN A 220 7.31 -9.46 -1.47
CA ASN A 220 6.28 -10.48 -1.63
C ASN A 220 5.32 -10.04 -2.72
N PHE A 221 4.90 -8.78 -2.65
CA PHE A 221 4.06 -8.14 -3.65
C PHE A 221 4.74 -6.86 -4.14
N ALA A 222 4.65 -6.63 -5.45
CA ALA A 222 5.22 -5.47 -6.07
C ALA A 222 4.26 -4.83 -7.07
N SER A 223 4.32 -3.51 -7.17
CA SER A 223 3.49 -2.74 -8.08
C SER A 223 3.98 -2.76 -9.52
N SER A 224 2.99 -2.65 -10.41
CA SER A 224 3.08 -2.35 -11.83
C SER A 224 3.84 -3.36 -12.71
N PRO A 225 3.49 -4.67 -12.70
CA PRO A 225 4.03 -5.63 -13.68
C PRO A 225 3.92 -5.11 -15.12
N ALA A 226 2.76 -4.57 -15.50
CA ALA A 226 2.50 -4.03 -16.83
C ALA A 226 2.95 -2.57 -17.03
N ARG A 227 3.67 -1.98 -16.05
CA ARG A 227 4.11 -0.57 -16.05
C ARG A 227 2.98 0.46 -16.23
N VAL A 228 1.81 0.13 -15.68
CA VAL A 228 0.61 0.96 -15.66
C VAL A 228 0.52 1.87 -14.43
N LEU A 229 -0.39 2.84 -14.48
CA LEU A 229 -0.77 3.62 -13.30
C LEU A 229 -1.56 2.72 -12.34
N ILE A 230 -1.16 2.71 -11.08
CA ILE A 230 -1.82 1.93 -10.04
C ILE A 230 -2.62 2.88 -9.15
N HIS A 231 -3.75 2.41 -8.67
CA HIS A 231 -4.52 3.15 -7.68
C HIS A 231 -3.75 3.22 -6.35
N ALA A 232 -3.80 4.37 -5.66
CA ALA A 232 -2.98 4.60 -4.48
C ALA A 232 -3.23 3.64 -3.30
N LEU A 233 -4.40 3.01 -3.27
CA LEU A 233 -4.89 2.16 -2.18
C LEU A 233 -4.70 0.65 -2.42
N ASP A 234 -4.26 0.27 -3.61
CA ASP A 234 -4.02 -1.13 -3.97
C ASP A 234 -3.02 -1.84 -3.02
N PRO A 235 -1.89 -1.20 -2.64
CA PRO A 235 -0.99 -1.76 -1.61
C PRO A 235 -1.64 -1.94 -0.22
N LEU A 236 -2.58 -1.06 0.15
CA LEU A 236 -3.30 -1.14 1.41
C LEU A 236 -4.24 -2.34 1.44
N CYS A 237 -4.94 -2.60 0.33
CA CYS A 237 -5.85 -3.75 0.24
C CYS A 237 -5.11 -5.08 0.43
N ILE A 238 -3.92 -5.21 -0.17
CA ILE A 238 -3.05 -6.37 0.05
C ILE A 238 -2.66 -6.47 1.51
N ALA A 239 -2.14 -5.39 2.10
CA ALA A 239 -1.69 -5.41 3.50
C ALA A 239 -2.83 -5.78 4.46
N ALA A 240 -4.04 -5.23 4.27
CA ALA A 240 -5.20 -5.56 5.08
C ALA A 240 -5.62 -7.03 4.92
N LYS A 241 -5.62 -7.55 3.68
CA LYS A 241 -5.93 -8.96 3.42
C LYS A 241 -4.91 -9.88 4.09
N VAL A 242 -3.62 -9.57 4.01
CA VAL A 242 -2.54 -10.34 4.65
C VAL A 242 -2.65 -10.30 6.17
N ALA A 243 -2.99 -9.13 6.73
CA ALA A 243 -3.14 -8.92 8.18
C ALA A 243 -4.23 -9.80 8.80
N TYR A 244 -5.29 -10.09 8.04
CA TYR A 244 -6.43 -10.91 8.49
C TYR A 244 -6.42 -12.34 7.97
N THR A 245 -5.48 -12.72 7.10
CA THR A 245 -5.36 -14.12 6.70
C THR A 245 -4.58 -14.89 7.75
N SER A 246 -5.07 -16.08 8.12
CA SER A 246 -4.43 -16.96 9.10
C SER A 246 -2.98 -17.29 8.73
N ILE A 247 -2.11 -17.41 9.72
CA ILE A 247 -0.75 -17.95 9.55
C ILE A 247 -0.69 -19.41 9.01
N LYS A 248 -1.84 -20.08 8.93
CA LYS A 248 -1.99 -21.44 8.38
C LYS A 248 -2.35 -21.43 6.90
N ASP A 249 -2.81 -20.30 6.38
CA ASP A 249 -3.32 -20.16 5.03
C ASP A 249 -2.32 -19.34 4.20
N THR A 250 -2.27 -19.63 2.90
CA THR A 250 -1.49 -18.85 1.93
C THR A 250 -2.38 -17.86 1.20
N ILE A 251 -1.75 -16.83 0.66
CA ILE A 251 -2.36 -15.79 -0.17
C ILE A 251 -1.54 -15.70 -1.43
N SER A 252 -2.21 -15.86 -2.56
CA SER A 252 -1.68 -15.62 -3.89
C SER A 252 -2.16 -14.28 -4.43
N MET A 253 -1.57 -13.83 -5.55
CA MET A 253 -2.07 -12.64 -6.24
C MET A 253 -3.53 -12.82 -6.74
N LEU A 254 -3.96 -14.06 -6.98
CA LEU A 254 -5.34 -14.35 -7.40
C LEU A 254 -6.33 -14.08 -6.27
N ASP A 255 -5.94 -14.29 -5.02
CA ASP A 255 -6.82 -14.07 -3.86
C ASP A 255 -7.02 -12.59 -3.54
N VAL A 256 -6.13 -11.72 -4.03
CA VAL A 256 -6.16 -10.27 -3.78
C VAL A 256 -6.61 -9.45 -4.99
N MET A 257 -6.68 -10.03 -6.20
CA MET A 257 -7.06 -9.28 -7.42
C MET A 257 -8.42 -8.59 -7.25
N ASP A 258 -9.38 -9.28 -6.65
CA ASP A 258 -10.75 -8.84 -6.43
C ASP A 258 -10.89 -7.78 -5.34
N LEU A 259 -9.80 -7.51 -4.61
CA LEU A 259 -9.72 -6.51 -3.55
C LEU A 259 -8.95 -5.27 -4.00
N THR A 260 -8.32 -5.31 -5.18
CA THR A 260 -7.55 -4.22 -5.75
C THR A 260 -8.32 -3.54 -6.87
N VAL A 261 -8.09 -2.25 -7.08
CA VAL A 261 -8.74 -1.47 -8.14
C VAL A 261 -8.09 -1.74 -9.50
N THR A 262 -6.76 -1.90 -9.53
CA THR A 262 -6.01 -2.06 -10.79
C THR A 262 -5.86 -3.54 -11.21
N GLY A 263 -6.07 -4.49 -10.30
CA GLY A 263 -5.94 -5.93 -10.59
C GLY A 263 -4.50 -6.36 -10.93
N LEU A 264 -4.38 -7.41 -11.73
CA LEU A 264 -3.09 -8.05 -12.07
C LEU A 264 -2.16 -7.18 -12.93
N ASP A 265 -2.70 -6.23 -13.68
CA ASP A 265 -1.89 -5.31 -14.47
C ASP A 265 -1.09 -4.35 -13.56
N GLY A 266 -1.71 -3.96 -12.45
CA GLY A 266 -1.15 -3.02 -11.48
C GLY A 266 -0.39 -3.64 -10.32
N LEU A 267 -0.58 -4.92 -10.04
CA LEU A 267 0.07 -5.60 -8.91
C LEU A 267 0.37 -7.06 -9.26
N GLY A 268 1.53 -7.52 -8.81
CA GLY A 268 1.91 -8.92 -8.85
C GLY A 268 2.59 -9.34 -7.56
N GLY A 269 2.85 -10.63 -7.41
CA GLY A 269 3.53 -11.13 -6.23
C GLY A 269 3.79 -12.62 -6.26
N VAL A 270 4.46 -13.08 -5.22
CA VAL A 270 4.66 -14.50 -4.93
C VAL A 270 3.71 -14.92 -3.80
N GLU A 271 3.36 -16.21 -3.76
CA GLU A 271 2.56 -16.77 -2.68
C GLU A 271 3.24 -16.51 -1.32
N THR A 272 2.45 -16.12 -0.32
CA THR A 272 2.92 -15.81 1.03
C THR A 272 1.93 -16.30 2.08
N LYS A 273 2.40 -16.58 3.30
CA LYS A 273 1.51 -16.86 4.43
C LYS A 273 0.81 -15.59 4.94
N GLY A 274 -0.36 -15.80 5.53
CA GLY A 274 -1.03 -14.78 6.33
C GLY A 274 -0.31 -14.49 7.66
N SER A 275 -0.77 -13.47 8.38
CA SER A 275 -0.19 -13.02 9.66
C SER A 275 -1.17 -13.02 10.84
N TYR A 276 -2.43 -13.39 10.60
CA TYR A 276 -3.49 -13.41 11.61
C TYR A 276 -3.38 -14.60 12.56
N ARG A 277 -3.61 -14.35 13.85
CA ARG A 277 -3.60 -15.36 14.92
C ARG A 277 -4.81 -15.22 15.82
N LEU A 278 -5.21 -16.35 16.41
CA LEU A 278 -6.17 -16.41 17.51
C LEU A 278 -5.44 -16.77 18.79
N GLY A 279 -5.65 -15.97 19.83
CA GLY A 279 -5.18 -16.23 21.18
C GLY A 279 -6.33 -16.67 22.09
N ILE A 280 -6.01 -17.51 23.06
CA ILE A 280 -6.90 -17.84 24.18
C ILE A 280 -6.23 -17.25 25.42
N PRO A 281 -6.89 -16.37 26.19
CA PRO A 281 -6.31 -15.89 27.43
C PRO A 281 -6.14 -17.09 28.36
N GLY A 282 -4.95 -17.22 28.96
CA GLY A 282 -4.77 -18.17 30.06
C GLY A 282 -5.79 -17.86 31.15
N MET A 283 -6.35 -18.89 31.79
CA MET A 283 -7.15 -18.67 32.99
C MET A 283 -6.29 -17.84 33.95
N LYS A 284 -6.76 -16.63 34.31
CA LYS A 284 -6.22 -15.98 35.50
C LYS A 284 -6.46 -16.98 36.63
N GLU A 285 -5.39 -17.41 37.29
CA GLU A 285 -5.53 -17.95 38.64
C GLU A 285 -6.30 -16.92 39.44
N ALA A 286 -7.56 -17.26 39.72
CA ALA A 286 -8.26 -16.71 40.84
C ALA A 286 -7.48 -17.18 42.07
N GLU A 287 -7.08 -16.19 42.87
CA GLU A 287 -6.66 -16.30 44.26
C GLU A 287 -5.30 -16.91 44.55
N GLN A 288 -4.45 -16.09 45.18
CA GLN A 288 -3.71 -16.34 46.43
C GLN A 288 -2.66 -15.21 46.55
N HIS A 289 -2.57 -14.39 47.61
CA HIS A 289 -2.85 -14.60 49.01
C HIS A 289 -3.07 -13.26 49.76
N THR A 290 -4.03 -13.34 50.70
CA THR A 290 -4.12 -12.69 52.02
C THR A 290 -4.32 -11.18 52.12
#